data_AF-A0A1Q7UNY7-F1
#
_entry.id   AF-A0A1Q7UNY7-F1
#
_cell.length_a   1.000
_cell.length_b   1.000
_cell.length_c   1.000
_cell.angle_alpha   90.00
_cell.angle_beta   90.00
_cell.angle_gamma   90.00
#
_symmetry.space_group_name_H-M   'P 1'
#
loop_
_entity.id
_entity.type
_entity.pdbx_description
1 polymer ?
#
loop_
_entity_poly.entity_id
_entity_poly.type
_entity_poly.pdbx_seq_one_letter_code
_entity_poly.pdbx_strand_id
1 'polypeptide(L)'
;MDITVCGHAGLFIETEQNRILLDPILRNTPLASGGMVHTFARWLDLTQMPAPTALVITHAHFDHFDPESLSRLSPTLPVVIPGDKRLREELRKLGFAKLLVLGPWQSVVQGDLVLTATPSETDVDEFGLMVESNGTTFWHMSDAEIDHAAALRIAVTFGPVDLVSVKYQPSARVLSQFLRSLGACFDKEEVIRSLEAACSCRPRMIFPYAAGVRFCGDYDWFNRYTFPFRTDEITQLLQRRLASEGQAVAAMPGDVFSIRQRGTVVHIPRASKFIKHDPTGGGDPEWEPIDSDTLLGVADHERAELKESLRAFLHGPFASWVSLQRRPDGVLWHFVEFEVKWQLTVHAGGGTRFEFAMDFSDPSPTVLEGRHPYANFFAHVAGKALLRILQKEAG
;
A
#
# COMPACT_ATOMS: atom_id res chain seq x y z
N MET A 1 -17.24 -16.59 7.90
CA MET A 1 -15.80 -16.35 7.78
C MET A 1 -15.47 -14.97 8.33
N ASP A 2 -14.50 -14.86 9.23
CA ASP A 2 -13.94 -13.60 9.75
C ASP A 2 -12.47 -13.51 9.32
N ILE A 3 -12.03 -12.34 8.85
CA ILE A 3 -10.66 -12.09 8.42
C ILE A 3 -10.10 -10.96 9.27
N THR A 4 -9.17 -11.27 10.16
CA THR A 4 -8.47 -10.30 11.00
C THR A 4 -7.19 -9.84 10.32
N VAL A 5 -6.99 -8.52 10.26
CA VAL A 5 -5.77 -7.90 9.75
C VAL A 5 -4.70 -7.92 10.83
N CYS A 6 -3.60 -8.66 10.64
CA CYS A 6 -2.49 -8.70 11.60
C CYS A 6 -1.39 -7.67 11.25
N GLY A 7 -1.26 -7.31 9.98
CA GLY A 7 -0.38 -6.22 9.50
C GLY A 7 0.69 -6.73 8.54
N HIS A 8 1.10 -5.86 7.61
CA HIS A 8 1.82 -6.23 6.40
C HIS A 8 1.05 -7.27 5.57
N ALA A 9 1.46 -8.54 5.59
CA ALA A 9 0.83 -9.65 4.88
C ALA A 9 0.07 -10.61 5.82
N GLY A 10 0.30 -10.50 7.13
CA GLY A 10 -0.28 -11.42 8.11
C GLY A 10 -1.79 -11.28 8.23
N LEU A 11 -2.52 -12.39 8.01
CA LEU A 11 -3.97 -12.47 8.19
C LEU A 11 -4.35 -13.64 9.09
N PHE A 12 -5.42 -13.48 9.87
CA PHE A 12 -6.02 -14.57 10.63
C PHE A 12 -7.45 -14.79 10.19
N ILE A 13 -7.71 -15.95 9.58
CA ILE A 13 -9.00 -16.30 8.97
C ILE A 13 -9.70 -17.31 9.86
N GLU A 14 -10.90 -16.98 10.33
CA GLU A 14 -11.69 -17.81 11.21
C GLU A 14 -13.03 -18.21 10.57
N THR A 15 -13.40 -19.45 10.81
CA THR A 15 -14.69 -20.04 10.43
C THR A 15 -15.24 -20.82 11.62
N GLU A 16 -16.35 -21.55 11.43
CA GLU A 16 -16.89 -22.36 12.51
C GLU A 16 -15.96 -23.53 12.87
N GLN A 17 -15.26 -24.09 11.89
CA GLN A 17 -14.43 -25.28 12.10
C GLN A 17 -12.92 -25.03 12.02
N ASN A 18 -12.48 -23.96 11.36
CA ASN A 18 -11.05 -23.72 11.09
C ASN A 18 -10.59 -22.31 11.40
N ARG A 19 -9.29 -22.23 11.71
CA ARG A 19 -8.55 -20.99 11.95
C ARG A 19 -7.22 -21.04 11.21
N ILE A 20 -7.09 -20.27 10.13
CA ILE A 20 -5.89 -20.19 9.32
C ILE A 20 -5.10 -18.97 9.73
N LEU A 21 -3.81 -19.17 10.05
CA LEU A 21 -2.86 -18.08 10.19
C LEU A 21 -1.99 -18.02 8.93
N LEU A 22 -2.11 -16.92 8.19
CA LEU A 22 -1.45 -16.67 6.91
C LEU A 22 -0.27 -15.72 7.11
N ASP A 23 0.88 -16.04 6.51
CA ASP A 23 2.13 -15.27 6.53
C ASP A 23 2.49 -14.69 7.92
N PRO A 24 2.71 -15.57 8.92
CA PRO A 24 2.77 -15.16 10.31
C PRO A 24 4.04 -14.37 10.64
N ILE A 25 3.88 -13.08 10.92
CA ILE A 25 4.83 -12.27 11.69
C ILE A 25 4.22 -11.94 13.05
N LEU A 26 4.56 -12.75 14.04
CA LEU A 26 4.09 -12.73 15.42
C LEU A 26 5.05 -12.00 16.37
N ARG A 27 5.68 -10.94 15.86
CA ARG A 27 6.57 -10.06 16.61
C ARG A 27 6.48 -8.62 16.10
N ASN A 28 6.96 -7.69 16.93
CA ASN A 28 7.06 -6.26 16.62
C ASN A 28 8.52 -5.78 16.55
N THR A 29 9.49 -6.67 16.73
CA THR A 29 10.91 -6.35 16.54
C THR A 29 11.18 -6.09 15.06
N PRO A 30 12.20 -5.27 14.75
CA PRO A 30 12.59 -5.01 13.37
C PRO A 30 12.81 -6.29 12.53
N LEU A 31 12.41 -6.21 11.26
CA LEU A 31 12.61 -7.22 10.22
C LEU A 31 13.91 -6.92 9.43
N ALA A 32 14.25 -7.78 8.47
CA ALA A 32 15.39 -7.58 7.55
C ALA A 32 16.69 -7.13 8.27
N SER A 33 17.11 -7.90 9.28
CA SER A 33 18.31 -7.61 10.07
C SER A 33 18.34 -6.23 10.74
N GLY A 34 17.17 -5.69 11.10
CA GLY A 34 17.07 -4.38 11.77
C GLY A 34 16.71 -3.22 10.85
N GLY A 35 16.62 -3.46 9.53
CA GLY A 35 16.43 -2.40 8.54
C GLY A 35 14.98 -1.95 8.35
N MET A 36 14.00 -2.76 8.75
CA MET A 36 12.59 -2.50 8.48
C MET A 36 11.69 -2.76 9.69
N VAL A 37 10.56 -2.06 9.74
CA VAL A 37 9.50 -2.25 10.75
C VAL A 37 8.14 -2.24 10.06
N HIS A 38 7.10 -2.67 10.77
CA HIS A 38 5.74 -2.48 10.29
C HIS A 38 5.44 -0.99 10.10
N THR A 39 4.82 -0.66 8.97
CA THR A 39 4.43 0.70 8.61
C THR A 39 3.57 1.31 9.70
N PHE A 40 2.51 0.59 10.09
CA PHE A 40 1.64 0.95 11.21
C PHE A 40 2.09 0.20 12.46
N ALA A 41 2.40 0.93 13.53
CA ALA A 41 2.76 0.30 14.80
C ALA A 41 1.56 -0.51 15.32
N ARG A 42 1.84 -1.59 16.03
CA ARG A 42 0.80 -2.51 16.46
C ARG A 42 1.12 -3.09 17.82
N TRP A 43 0.09 -3.23 18.63
CA TRP A 43 0.12 -4.06 19.83
C TRP A 43 -0.24 -5.50 19.45
N LEU A 44 0.46 -6.47 20.05
CA LEU A 44 0.29 -7.89 19.82
C LEU A 44 0.34 -8.65 21.16
N ASP A 45 -0.67 -9.48 21.42
CA ASP A 45 -0.75 -10.37 22.57
C ASP A 45 -1.15 -11.77 22.14
N LEU A 46 -0.13 -12.63 21.99
CA LEU A 46 -0.30 -14.01 21.56
C LEU A 46 -1.11 -14.86 22.54
N THR A 47 -1.23 -14.46 23.81
CA THR A 47 -2.04 -15.20 24.79
C THR A 47 -3.54 -15.08 24.52
N GLN A 48 -3.96 -14.02 23.81
CA GLN A 48 -5.34 -13.81 23.38
C GLN A 48 -5.62 -14.30 21.96
N MET A 49 -4.59 -14.73 21.22
CA MET A 49 -4.75 -15.23 19.86
C MET A 49 -5.35 -16.64 19.91
N PRO A 50 -6.50 -16.88 19.25
CA PRO A 50 -7.03 -18.24 19.14
C PRO A 50 -6.00 -19.17 18.47
N ALA A 51 -5.88 -20.41 18.96
CA ALA A 51 -4.93 -21.36 18.40
C ALA A 51 -5.28 -21.68 16.93
N PRO A 52 -4.36 -21.46 15.97
CA PRO A 52 -4.60 -21.83 14.57
C PRO A 52 -4.76 -23.34 14.41
N THR A 53 -5.53 -23.74 13.40
CA THR A 53 -5.71 -25.15 13.00
C THR A 53 -4.84 -25.52 11.80
N ALA A 54 -4.44 -24.54 10.99
CA ALA A 54 -3.46 -24.68 9.93
C ALA A 54 -2.73 -23.35 9.67
N LEU A 55 -1.62 -23.44 8.94
CA LEU A 55 -0.83 -22.30 8.49
C LEU A 55 -0.85 -22.21 6.96
N VAL A 56 -0.77 -20.99 6.44
CA VAL A 56 -0.46 -20.74 5.03
C VAL A 56 0.77 -19.84 4.98
N ILE A 57 1.77 -20.22 4.17
CA ILE A 57 2.91 -19.37 3.84
C ILE A 57 2.92 -19.21 2.33
N THR A 58 2.67 -18.00 1.86
CA THR A 58 2.51 -17.69 0.43
C THR A 58 3.84 -17.81 -0.31
N HIS A 59 4.95 -17.39 0.31
CA HIS A 59 6.31 -17.52 -0.22
C HIS A 59 7.39 -17.27 0.86
N ALA A 60 8.66 -17.36 0.46
CA ALA A 60 9.81 -17.45 1.37
C ALA A 60 10.52 -16.11 1.70
N HIS A 61 9.96 -14.95 1.32
CA HIS A 61 10.56 -13.67 1.69
C HIS A 61 10.42 -13.40 3.19
N PHE A 62 11.32 -12.58 3.73
CA PHE A 62 11.48 -12.38 5.18
C PHE A 62 10.25 -11.76 5.86
N ASP A 63 9.42 -11.08 5.09
CA ASP A 63 8.20 -10.39 5.50
C ASP A 63 6.93 -11.26 5.36
N HIS A 64 7.07 -12.49 4.86
CA HIS A 64 6.02 -13.51 4.80
C HIS A 64 6.40 -14.80 5.55
N PHE A 65 7.70 -15.11 5.60
CA PHE A 65 8.28 -16.26 6.28
C PHE A 65 9.24 -15.81 7.40
N ASP A 66 8.76 -15.89 8.64
CA ASP A 66 9.53 -15.53 9.84
C ASP A 66 9.76 -16.75 10.75
N PRO A 67 10.94 -17.39 10.71
CA PRO A 67 11.27 -18.54 11.55
C PRO A 67 11.09 -18.29 13.05
N GLU A 68 11.33 -17.06 13.52
CA GLU A 68 11.12 -16.71 14.93
C GLU A 68 9.65 -16.85 15.32
N SER A 69 8.74 -16.31 14.52
CA SER A 69 7.29 -16.44 14.71
C SER A 69 6.82 -17.88 14.61
N LEU A 70 7.31 -18.61 13.61
CA LEU A 70 6.96 -20.02 13.39
C LEU A 70 7.42 -20.92 14.55
N SER A 71 8.54 -20.61 15.21
CA SER A 71 9.03 -21.37 16.37
C SER A 71 8.10 -21.32 17.59
N ARG A 72 7.17 -20.35 17.63
CA ARG A 72 6.18 -20.16 18.69
C ARG A 72 4.88 -20.94 18.43
N LEU A 73 4.76 -21.57 17.26
CA LEU A 73 3.57 -22.30 16.82
C LEU A 73 3.78 -23.81 16.93
N SER A 74 2.69 -24.57 17.00
CA SER A 74 2.78 -26.02 17.08
C SER A 74 3.29 -26.62 15.76
N PRO A 75 4.37 -27.42 15.77
CA PRO A 75 4.89 -28.07 14.55
C PRO A 75 3.96 -29.17 14.00
N THR A 76 2.90 -29.52 14.73
CA THR A 76 1.89 -30.50 14.30
C THR A 76 0.84 -29.93 13.34
N LEU A 77 0.80 -28.60 13.19
CA LEU A 77 -0.09 -27.90 12.28
C LEU A 77 0.24 -28.28 10.83
N PRO A 78 -0.77 -28.54 9.98
CA PRO A 78 -0.55 -28.57 8.55
C PRO A 78 -0.17 -27.17 8.04
N VAL A 79 0.76 -27.11 7.10
CA VAL A 79 1.25 -25.87 6.49
C VAL A 79 1.08 -25.96 4.98
N VAL A 80 0.28 -25.05 4.42
CA VAL A 80 0.12 -24.90 2.97
C VAL A 80 1.22 -23.99 2.44
N ILE A 81 1.95 -24.44 1.43
CA ILE A 81 3.13 -23.75 0.87
C ILE A 81 3.21 -23.88 -0.65
N PRO A 82 3.92 -22.98 -1.34
CA PRO A 82 4.25 -23.14 -2.75
C PRO A 82 5.26 -24.28 -2.98
N GLY A 83 5.60 -24.49 -4.26
CA GLY A 83 6.57 -25.49 -4.72
C GLY A 83 8.02 -25.31 -4.24
N ASP A 84 8.32 -24.25 -3.48
CA ASP A 84 9.67 -23.88 -3.05
C ASP A 84 10.33 -24.98 -2.18
N LYS A 85 11.47 -25.48 -2.65
CA LYS A 85 12.26 -26.51 -1.96
C LYS A 85 12.94 -25.98 -0.70
N ARG A 86 13.47 -24.75 -0.73
CA ARG A 86 14.16 -24.13 0.38
C ARG A 86 13.19 -23.82 1.52
N LEU A 87 12.02 -23.26 1.21
CA LEU A 87 10.96 -23.04 2.20
C LEU A 87 10.58 -24.36 2.90
N ARG A 88 10.40 -25.42 2.12
CA ARG A 88 10.11 -26.77 2.64
C ARG A 88 11.20 -27.29 3.57
N GLU A 89 12.47 -27.11 3.21
CA GLU A 89 13.61 -27.53 4.04
C GLU A 89 13.67 -26.75 5.35
N GLU A 90 13.50 -25.42 5.32
CA GLU A 90 13.49 -24.59 6.52
C GLU A 90 12.31 -24.93 7.44
N LEU A 91 11.11 -25.16 6.90
CA LEU A 91 9.96 -25.62 7.69
C LEU A 91 10.19 -26.98 8.35
N ARG A 92 10.87 -27.90 7.66
CA ARG A 92 11.27 -29.19 8.25
C ARG A 92 12.29 -29.02 9.38
N LYS A 93 13.24 -28.10 9.24
CA LYS A 93 14.20 -27.78 10.32
C LYS A 93 13.48 -27.23 11.56
N LEU A 94 12.39 -26.49 11.36
CA LEU A 94 11.50 -26.01 12.43
C LEU A 94 10.56 -27.10 12.99
N GLY A 95 10.58 -28.31 12.44
CA GLY A 95 9.81 -29.46 12.92
C GLY A 95 8.45 -29.66 12.27
N PHE A 96 8.04 -28.81 11.32
CA PHE A 96 6.77 -28.98 10.60
C PHE A 96 6.85 -30.18 9.66
N ALA A 97 6.05 -31.21 9.96
CA ALA A 97 6.05 -32.46 9.19
C ALA A 97 4.95 -32.52 8.12
N LYS A 98 3.83 -31.81 8.33
CA LYS A 98 2.63 -31.86 7.47
C LYS A 98 2.63 -30.70 6.47
N LEU A 99 3.44 -30.81 5.43
CA LEU A 99 3.55 -29.78 4.39
C LEU A 99 2.66 -30.12 3.19
N LEU A 100 1.71 -29.23 2.88
CA LEU A 100 0.76 -29.34 1.78
C LEU A 100 1.21 -28.39 0.67
N VAL A 101 1.72 -28.95 -0.42
CA VAL A 101 2.31 -28.16 -1.50
C VAL A 101 1.24 -27.90 -2.54
N LEU A 102 1.00 -26.63 -2.86
CA LEU A 102 0.09 -26.22 -3.92
C LEU A 102 0.86 -25.55 -5.05
N GLY A 103 0.60 -26.00 -6.28
CA GLY A 103 0.89 -25.26 -7.49
C GLY A 103 -0.30 -24.39 -7.91
N PRO A 104 -0.12 -23.53 -8.94
CA PRO A 104 -1.18 -22.66 -9.44
C PRO A 104 -2.47 -23.43 -9.76
N TRP A 105 -3.59 -22.86 -9.32
CA TRP A 105 -4.95 -23.38 -9.46
C TRP A 105 -5.24 -24.69 -8.73
N GLN A 106 -4.30 -25.19 -7.92
CA GLN A 106 -4.55 -26.34 -7.07
C GLN A 106 -5.22 -25.90 -5.78
N SER A 107 -6.08 -26.77 -5.26
CA SER A 107 -6.84 -26.52 -4.05
C SER A 107 -6.58 -27.60 -3.00
N VAL A 108 -6.67 -27.22 -1.74
CA VAL A 108 -6.74 -28.15 -0.61
C VAL A 108 -7.92 -27.81 0.28
N VAL A 109 -8.54 -28.83 0.85
CA VAL A 109 -9.61 -28.68 1.83
C VAL A 109 -9.01 -28.74 3.23
N GLN A 110 -9.33 -27.76 4.08
CA GLN A 110 -9.01 -27.73 5.51
C GLN A 110 -10.32 -27.54 6.28
N GLY A 111 -10.95 -28.65 6.67
CA GLY A 111 -12.32 -28.69 7.22
C GLY A 111 -13.35 -28.01 6.32
N ASP A 112 -13.91 -26.89 6.76
CA ASP A 112 -14.92 -26.08 6.04
C ASP A 112 -14.32 -25.00 5.12
N LEU A 113 -13.00 -24.99 4.94
CA LEU A 113 -12.29 -24.11 4.02
C LEU A 113 -11.80 -24.86 2.79
N VAL A 114 -11.99 -24.25 1.62
CA VAL A 114 -11.25 -24.60 0.39
C VAL A 114 -10.24 -23.51 0.13
N LEU A 115 -8.97 -23.89 0.07
CA LEU A 115 -7.83 -23.00 -0.14
C LEU A 115 -7.26 -23.26 -1.53
N THR A 116 -7.39 -22.31 -2.44
CA THR A 116 -6.92 -22.42 -3.83
C THR A 116 -5.78 -21.43 -4.09
N ALA A 117 -4.63 -21.94 -4.54
CA ALA A 117 -3.50 -21.10 -4.92
C ALA A 117 -3.80 -20.38 -6.25
N THR A 118 -3.83 -19.06 -6.26
CA THR A 118 -3.89 -18.25 -7.49
C THR A 118 -2.47 -18.01 -8.01
N PRO A 119 -2.25 -17.98 -9.34
CA PRO A 119 -0.91 -17.88 -9.91
C PRO A 119 -0.22 -16.55 -9.54
N SER A 120 1.10 -16.51 -9.74
CA SER A 120 1.89 -15.29 -9.82
C SER A 120 2.79 -15.36 -11.05
N GLU A 121 2.87 -14.28 -11.82
CA GLU A 121 3.69 -14.15 -13.02
C GLU A 121 5.10 -13.63 -12.67
N THR A 122 5.77 -14.31 -11.73
CA THR A 122 7.14 -14.02 -11.30
C THR A 122 8.00 -15.29 -11.29
N ASP A 123 9.31 -15.12 -11.20
CA ASP A 123 10.26 -16.25 -11.03
C ASP A 123 10.30 -16.75 -9.57
N VAL A 124 9.54 -16.15 -8.66
CA VAL A 124 9.44 -16.55 -7.26
C VAL A 124 8.40 -17.66 -7.16
N ASP A 125 8.73 -18.75 -6.45
CA ASP A 125 7.76 -19.78 -6.08
C ASP A 125 6.77 -19.21 -5.05
N GLU A 126 5.73 -18.52 -5.53
CA GLU A 126 4.72 -17.84 -4.71
C GLU A 126 3.29 -18.06 -5.24
N PHE A 127 2.30 -17.72 -4.42
CA PHE A 127 0.91 -17.66 -4.86
C PHE A 127 0.13 -16.58 -4.13
N GLY A 128 -0.95 -16.11 -4.76
CA GLY A 128 -2.09 -15.54 -4.03
C GLY A 128 -3.00 -16.66 -3.54
N LEU A 129 -3.97 -16.35 -2.69
CA LEU A 129 -4.85 -17.33 -2.06
C LEU A 129 -6.32 -16.95 -2.23
N MET A 130 -7.08 -17.79 -2.92
CA MET A 130 -8.54 -17.78 -2.88
C MET A 130 -9.02 -18.69 -1.76
N VAL A 131 -9.88 -18.17 -0.89
CA VAL A 131 -10.44 -18.85 0.27
C VAL A 131 -11.96 -18.91 0.11
N GLU A 132 -12.50 -20.13 0.12
CA GLU A 132 -13.95 -20.35 0.05
C GLU A 132 -14.45 -21.05 1.31
N SER A 133 -15.60 -20.62 1.81
CA SER A 133 -16.29 -21.27 2.92
C SER A 133 -17.78 -21.01 2.87
N ASN A 134 -18.60 -22.07 2.90
CA ASN A 134 -20.07 -21.96 2.93
C ASN A 134 -20.64 -20.97 1.88
N GLY A 135 -20.06 -20.97 0.67
CA GLY A 135 -20.45 -20.10 -0.44
C GLY A 135 -19.92 -18.65 -0.37
N THR A 136 -19.15 -18.29 0.65
CA THR A 136 -18.43 -17.01 0.76
C THR A 136 -17.01 -17.12 0.20
N THR A 137 -16.46 -16.00 -0.27
CA THR A 137 -15.17 -15.93 -0.99
C THR A 137 -14.29 -14.80 -0.48
N PHE A 138 -13.01 -15.08 -0.25
CA PHE A 138 -11.99 -14.07 0.06
C PHE A 138 -10.77 -14.31 -0.82
N TRP A 139 -10.34 -13.30 -1.56
CA TRP A 139 -9.12 -13.36 -2.35
C TRP A 139 -8.02 -12.49 -1.74
N HIS A 140 -6.98 -13.15 -1.24
CA HIS A 140 -5.76 -12.50 -0.81
C HIS A 140 -4.72 -12.55 -1.93
N MET A 141 -4.39 -11.42 -2.54
CA MET A 141 -3.39 -11.40 -3.61
C MET A 141 -1.96 -11.65 -3.11
N SER A 142 -1.68 -11.37 -1.82
CA SER A 142 -0.31 -11.33 -1.30
C SER A 142 0.59 -10.50 -2.21
N ASP A 143 1.76 -11.00 -2.57
CA ASP A 143 2.70 -10.36 -3.49
C ASP A 143 2.50 -10.75 -4.97
N ALA A 144 1.50 -11.60 -5.27
CA ALA A 144 1.35 -12.21 -6.59
C ALA A 144 1.11 -11.19 -7.71
N GLU A 145 1.85 -11.34 -8.80
CA GLU A 145 1.64 -10.61 -10.05
C GLU A 145 0.57 -11.32 -10.88
N ILE A 146 -0.55 -10.64 -11.11
CA ILE A 146 -1.70 -11.21 -11.81
C ILE A 146 -1.80 -10.63 -13.21
N ASP A 147 -1.69 -11.47 -14.23
CA ASP A 147 -1.99 -11.07 -15.59
C ASP A 147 -3.49 -11.02 -15.90
N HIS A 148 -3.82 -10.51 -17.08
CA HIS A 148 -5.21 -10.38 -17.51
C HIS A 148 -5.92 -11.74 -17.63
N ALA A 149 -5.23 -12.78 -18.10
CA ALA A 149 -5.83 -14.10 -18.30
C ALA A 149 -6.17 -14.77 -16.96
N ALA A 150 -5.28 -14.67 -15.98
CA ALA A 150 -5.50 -15.13 -14.61
C ALA A 150 -6.64 -14.36 -13.95
N ALA A 151 -6.68 -13.03 -14.05
CA ALA A 151 -7.77 -12.21 -13.53
C ALA A 151 -9.14 -12.63 -14.10
N LEU A 152 -9.23 -12.80 -15.43
CA LEU A 152 -10.45 -13.30 -16.08
C LEU A 152 -10.84 -14.69 -15.60
N ARG A 153 -9.86 -15.60 -15.45
CA ARG A 153 -10.12 -16.95 -14.95
C ARG A 153 -10.65 -16.92 -13.52
N ILE A 154 -10.13 -16.08 -12.64
CA ILE A 154 -10.65 -15.90 -11.27
C ILE A 154 -12.10 -15.42 -11.34
N ALA A 155 -12.37 -14.36 -12.10
CA ALA A 155 -13.73 -13.81 -12.24
C ALA A 155 -14.73 -14.83 -12.79
N VAL A 156 -14.34 -15.67 -13.76
CA VAL A 156 -15.20 -16.73 -14.32
C VAL A 156 -15.39 -17.90 -13.34
N THR A 157 -14.34 -18.30 -12.62
CA THR A 157 -14.36 -19.48 -11.76
C THR A 157 -15.14 -19.22 -10.47
N PHE A 158 -14.91 -18.08 -9.82
CA PHE A 158 -15.47 -17.77 -8.50
C PHE A 158 -16.67 -16.80 -8.58
N GLY A 159 -16.85 -16.12 -9.71
CA GLY A 159 -17.84 -15.05 -9.85
C GLY A 159 -17.45 -13.81 -9.06
N PRO A 160 -18.42 -12.94 -8.70
CA PRO A 160 -18.16 -11.83 -7.80
C PRO A 160 -17.58 -12.31 -6.48
N VAL A 161 -16.43 -11.75 -6.10
CA VAL A 161 -15.72 -12.07 -4.85
C VAL A 161 -16.27 -11.19 -3.71
N ASP A 162 -16.40 -11.73 -2.50
CA ASP A 162 -16.93 -10.94 -1.38
C ASP A 162 -15.90 -9.93 -0.88
N LEU A 163 -14.69 -10.40 -0.58
CA LEU A 163 -13.60 -9.58 -0.07
C LEU A 163 -12.32 -9.79 -0.90
N VAL A 164 -11.62 -8.71 -1.22
CA VAL A 164 -10.31 -8.77 -1.85
C VAL A 164 -9.31 -7.95 -1.03
N SER A 165 -8.13 -8.52 -0.76
CA SER A 165 -6.99 -7.75 -0.28
C SER A 165 -5.95 -7.66 -1.40
N VAL A 166 -5.65 -6.44 -1.83
CA VAL A 166 -4.90 -6.18 -3.07
C VAL A 166 -3.54 -5.56 -2.78
N LYS A 167 -2.50 -6.07 -3.44
CA LYS A 167 -1.18 -5.45 -3.49
C LYS A 167 -1.25 -4.10 -4.19
N TYR A 168 -0.59 -3.09 -3.63
CA TYR A 168 -0.71 -1.72 -4.13
C TYR A 168 0.61 -0.95 -4.28
N GLN A 169 1.72 -1.51 -3.80
CA GLN A 169 3.03 -0.92 -4.04
C GLN A 169 3.69 -1.59 -5.26
N PRO A 170 4.47 -0.84 -6.05
CA PRO A 170 5.37 -1.46 -7.00
C PRO A 170 6.44 -2.20 -6.20
N SER A 171 6.80 -3.41 -6.60
CA SER A 171 7.67 -4.30 -5.82
C SER A 171 8.79 -4.89 -6.67
N ALA A 172 8.49 -5.25 -7.93
CA ALA A 172 9.42 -5.98 -8.78
C ALA A 172 10.61 -5.12 -9.24
N ARG A 173 10.44 -3.79 -9.27
CA ARG A 173 11.43 -2.86 -9.87
C ARG A 173 11.86 -1.70 -9.01
N VAL A 174 11.45 -1.64 -7.75
CA VAL A 174 11.72 -0.50 -6.85
C VAL A 174 13.22 -0.16 -6.78
N LEU A 175 14.05 -1.15 -6.47
CA LEU A 175 15.51 -0.96 -6.39
C LEU A 175 16.11 -0.52 -7.72
N SER A 176 15.62 -1.08 -8.84
CA SER A 176 16.11 -0.72 -10.17
C SER A 176 15.74 0.73 -10.56
N GLN A 177 14.55 1.19 -10.16
CA GLN A 177 14.09 2.57 -10.41
C GLN A 177 14.82 3.56 -9.52
N PHE A 178 15.08 3.20 -8.26
CA PHE A 178 15.94 4.00 -7.40
C PHE A 178 17.33 4.20 -8.01
N LEU A 179 17.99 3.13 -8.48
CA LEU A 179 19.33 3.23 -9.07
C LEU A 179 19.36 4.04 -10.37
N ARG A 180 18.26 4.09 -11.13
CA ARG A 180 18.20 4.78 -12.44
C ARG A 180 17.74 6.23 -12.35
N SER A 181 16.85 6.56 -11.43
CA SER A 181 16.18 7.86 -11.40
C SER A 181 15.94 8.38 -9.98
N LEU A 182 16.64 7.82 -8.99
CA LEU A 182 16.48 8.15 -7.57
C LEU A 182 15.01 8.09 -7.14
N GLY A 183 14.24 7.14 -7.69
CA GLY A 183 12.82 6.96 -7.33
C GLY A 183 11.89 8.07 -7.85
N ALA A 184 12.35 8.99 -8.72
CA ALA A 184 11.51 10.02 -9.34
C ALA A 184 10.43 9.45 -10.28
N CYS A 185 10.53 8.17 -10.65
CA CYS A 185 9.50 7.41 -11.32
C CYS A 185 9.43 5.99 -10.76
N PHE A 186 8.29 5.33 -10.95
CA PHE A 186 8.05 3.96 -10.54
C PHE A 186 7.23 3.22 -11.61
N ASP A 187 7.19 1.88 -11.54
CA ASP A 187 6.41 1.04 -12.46
C ASP A 187 4.92 1.13 -12.09
N LYS A 188 4.25 2.15 -12.62
CA LYS A 188 2.81 2.37 -12.39
C LYS A 188 1.96 1.31 -13.07
N GLU A 189 2.45 0.72 -14.16
CA GLU A 189 1.76 -0.32 -14.90
C GLU A 189 1.60 -1.60 -14.05
N GLU A 190 2.59 -1.95 -13.22
CA GLU A 190 2.47 -3.02 -12.19
C GLU A 190 1.30 -2.77 -11.26
N VAL A 191 1.25 -1.58 -10.63
CA VAL A 191 0.20 -1.23 -9.68
C VAL A 191 -1.18 -1.20 -10.36
N ILE A 192 -1.29 -0.58 -11.55
CA ILE A 192 -2.54 -0.54 -12.31
C ILE A 192 -3.05 -1.96 -12.63
N ARG A 193 -2.17 -2.88 -13.06
CA ARG A 193 -2.57 -4.26 -13.33
C ARG A 193 -3.14 -4.94 -12.10
N SER A 194 -2.48 -4.81 -10.95
CA SER A 194 -2.93 -5.41 -9.69
C SER A 194 -4.29 -4.86 -9.24
N LEU A 195 -4.45 -3.53 -9.27
CA LEU A 195 -5.72 -2.89 -8.90
C LEU A 195 -6.86 -3.27 -9.86
N GLU A 196 -6.62 -3.27 -11.18
CA GLU A 196 -7.61 -3.67 -12.17
C GLU A 196 -7.96 -5.15 -12.10
N ALA A 197 -6.99 -6.04 -11.84
CA ALA A 197 -7.24 -7.46 -11.62
C ALA A 197 -8.17 -7.67 -10.42
N ALA A 198 -7.89 -7.01 -9.30
CA ALA A 198 -8.74 -7.03 -8.12
C ALA A 198 -10.16 -6.50 -8.40
N CYS A 199 -10.28 -5.36 -9.09
CA CYS A 199 -11.58 -4.78 -9.46
C CYS A 199 -12.36 -5.62 -10.48
N SER A 200 -11.69 -6.35 -11.37
CA SER A 200 -12.34 -7.19 -12.39
C SER A 200 -13.20 -8.32 -11.78
N CYS A 201 -12.88 -8.72 -10.55
CA CYS A 201 -13.64 -9.70 -9.79
C CYS A 201 -14.87 -9.11 -9.08
N ARG A 202 -15.20 -7.83 -9.34
CA ARG A 202 -16.35 -7.09 -8.80
C ARG A 202 -16.54 -7.28 -7.29
N PRO A 203 -15.50 -6.96 -6.48
CA PRO A 203 -15.52 -7.23 -5.06
C PRO A 203 -16.62 -6.43 -4.34
N ARG A 204 -17.26 -7.04 -3.32
CA ARG A 204 -18.15 -6.27 -2.43
C ARG A 204 -17.37 -5.33 -1.54
N MET A 205 -16.22 -5.78 -1.07
CA MET A 205 -15.28 -4.95 -0.34
C MET A 205 -13.85 -5.25 -0.79
N ILE A 206 -13.02 -4.20 -0.88
CA ILE A 206 -11.60 -4.31 -1.21
C ILE A 206 -10.77 -3.47 -0.24
N PHE A 207 -9.56 -3.91 0.08
CA PHE A 207 -8.61 -3.11 0.84
C PHE A 207 -7.18 -3.27 0.33
N PRO A 208 -6.39 -2.18 0.25
CA PRO A 208 -4.96 -2.26 -0.05
C PRO A 208 -4.24 -3.02 1.07
N TYR A 209 -3.41 -3.99 0.73
CA TYR A 209 -2.74 -4.85 1.69
C TYR A 209 -1.43 -5.44 1.15
N ALA A 210 -0.72 -6.21 1.99
CA ALA A 210 0.56 -6.86 1.65
C ALA A 210 1.66 -5.86 1.21
N ALA A 211 1.72 -4.70 1.87
CA ALA A 211 2.81 -3.72 1.67
C ALA A 211 3.10 -2.89 2.94
N GLY A 212 2.73 -3.43 4.11
CA GLY A 212 2.77 -2.72 5.39
C GLY A 212 4.11 -2.77 6.13
N VAL A 213 5.22 -2.63 5.42
CA VAL A 213 6.57 -2.48 6.00
C VAL A 213 7.24 -1.21 5.48
N ARG A 214 8.14 -0.63 6.29
CA ARG A 214 8.95 0.54 5.92
C ARG A 214 10.36 0.42 6.47
N PHE A 215 11.31 1.13 5.86
CA PHE A 215 12.67 1.24 6.39
C PHE A 215 12.69 2.05 7.69
N CYS A 216 13.67 1.80 8.55
CA CYS A 216 13.85 2.50 9.83
C CYS A 216 15.32 2.71 10.18
N GLY A 217 15.57 3.52 11.21
CA GLY A 217 16.94 3.83 11.68
C GLY A 217 17.74 4.52 10.59
N ASP A 218 18.98 4.07 10.37
CA ASP A 218 19.89 4.62 9.35
C ASP A 218 19.38 4.41 7.91
N TYR A 219 18.32 3.61 7.70
CA TYR A 219 17.73 3.35 6.40
C TYR A 219 16.44 4.16 6.14
N ASP A 220 15.95 4.91 7.12
CA ASP A 220 14.67 5.64 7.03
C ASP A 220 14.61 6.61 5.84
N TRP A 221 15.75 7.20 5.47
CA TRP A 221 15.90 8.08 4.31
C TRP A 221 15.49 7.42 2.98
N PHE A 222 15.47 6.09 2.91
CA PHE A 222 15.17 5.36 1.67
C PHE A 222 13.67 5.28 1.39
N ASN A 223 12.83 5.47 2.43
CA ASN A 223 11.39 5.41 2.31
C ASN A 223 10.83 6.41 1.27
N ARG A 224 11.39 7.63 1.22
CA ARG A 224 10.96 8.70 0.30
C ARG A 224 11.12 8.37 -1.19
N TYR A 225 11.88 7.32 -1.49
CA TYR A 225 12.15 6.84 -2.84
C TYR A 225 11.43 5.53 -3.20
N THR A 226 10.98 4.79 -2.18
CA THR A 226 10.60 3.37 -2.32
C THR A 226 9.08 3.20 -2.39
N PHE A 227 8.33 3.94 -1.58
CA PHE A 227 6.90 3.74 -1.38
C PHE A 227 6.10 4.90 -1.96
N PRO A 228 5.72 4.84 -3.26
CA PRO A 228 5.04 5.95 -3.93
C PRO A 228 3.61 6.19 -3.49
N PHE A 229 2.98 5.22 -2.84
CA PHE A 229 1.56 5.28 -2.51
C PHE A 229 1.31 5.12 -1.02
N ARG A 230 0.36 5.90 -0.52
CA ARG A 230 -0.23 5.70 0.80
C ARG A 230 -1.47 4.82 0.71
N THR A 231 -1.81 4.16 1.81
CA THR A 231 -2.96 3.25 1.89
C THR A 231 -4.27 4.00 1.62
N ASP A 232 -4.41 5.22 2.13
CA ASP A 232 -5.59 6.06 1.94
C ASP A 232 -5.76 6.57 0.50
N GLU A 233 -4.67 6.85 -0.20
CA GLU A 233 -4.67 7.23 -1.62
C GLU A 233 -5.18 6.08 -2.49
N ILE A 234 -4.63 4.88 -2.32
CA ILE A 234 -5.07 3.70 -3.08
C ILE A 234 -6.52 3.34 -2.75
N THR A 235 -6.90 3.44 -1.47
CA THR A 235 -8.30 3.20 -1.06
C THR A 235 -9.25 4.11 -1.85
N GLN A 236 -8.90 5.39 -2.03
CA GLN A 236 -9.71 6.30 -2.83
C GLN A 236 -9.72 5.96 -4.32
N LEU A 237 -8.57 5.59 -4.90
CA LEU A 237 -8.51 5.15 -6.30
C LEU A 237 -9.40 3.93 -6.54
N LEU A 238 -9.33 2.94 -5.64
CA LEU A 238 -10.19 1.77 -5.66
C LEU A 238 -11.67 2.15 -5.50
N GLN A 239 -12.01 3.07 -4.58
CA GLN A 239 -13.39 3.51 -4.38
C GLN A 239 -13.94 4.20 -5.64
N ARG A 240 -13.15 5.05 -6.30
CA ARG A 240 -13.53 5.69 -7.57
C ARG A 240 -13.75 4.63 -8.65
N ARG A 241 -12.85 3.64 -8.72
CA ARG A 241 -12.90 2.57 -9.73
C ARG A 241 -14.09 1.63 -9.55
N LEU A 242 -14.48 1.34 -8.31
CA LEU A 242 -15.64 0.51 -7.97
C LEU A 242 -16.97 1.27 -8.05
N ALA A 243 -16.94 2.60 -7.92
CA ALA A 243 -18.12 3.44 -7.85
C ALA A 243 -19.15 2.89 -6.83
N SER A 244 -20.40 2.62 -7.25
CA SER A 244 -21.45 2.07 -6.39
C SER A 244 -21.48 0.53 -6.35
N GLU A 245 -20.57 -0.16 -7.05
CA GLU A 245 -20.59 -1.63 -7.14
C GLU A 245 -19.97 -2.34 -5.93
N GLY A 246 -19.12 -1.63 -5.18
CA GLY A 246 -18.43 -2.14 -4.00
C GLY A 246 -17.82 -1.01 -3.15
N GLN A 247 -17.20 -1.40 -2.04
CA GLN A 247 -16.59 -0.47 -1.09
C GLN A 247 -15.09 -0.70 -0.98
N ALA A 248 -14.28 0.37 -1.02
CA ALA A 248 -12.88 0.29 -0.65
C ALA A 248 -12.68 0.77 0.79
N VAL A 249 -11.80 0.10 1.53
CA VAL A 249 -11.52 0.40 2.94
C VAL A 249 -10.01 0.44 3.17
N ALA A 250 -9.53 1.42 3.93
CA ALA A 250 -8.17 1.43 4.44
C ALA A 250 -8.13 0.59 5.72
N ALA A 251 -7.62 -0.63 5.62
CA ALA A 251 -7.62 -1.58 6.73
C ALA A 251 -6.44 -1.34 7.68
N MET A 252 -6.69 -1.41 8.99
CA MET A 252 -5.66 -1.25 10.01
C MET A 252 -5.41 -2.56 10.77
N PRO A 253 -4.21 -2.77 11.35
CA PRO A 253 -4.00 -3.89 12.26
C PRO A 253 -5.08 -3.97 13.35
N GLY A 254 -5.69 -5.14 13.51
CA GLY A 254 -6.78 -5.40 14.45
C GLY A 254 -8.19 -5.21 13.90
N ASP A 255 -8.34 -4.69 12.68
CA ASP A 255 -9.64 -4.69 11.99
C ASP A 255 -10.06 -6.11 11.61
N VAL A 256 -11.37 -6.34 11.59
CA VAL A 256 -11.97 -7.63 11.19
C VAL A 256 -12.97 -7.41 10.08
N PHE A 257 -12.87 -8.20 9.01
CA PHE A 257 -13.87 -8.30 7.96
C PHE A 257 -14.70 -9.56 8.16
N SER A 258 -16.01 -9.39 8.39
CA SER A 258 -16.95 -10.47 8.64
C SER A 258 -17.81 -10.73 7.42
N ILE A 259 -17.78 -11.97 6.93
CA ILE A 259 -18.58 -12.47 5.81
C ILE A 259 -19.43 -13.62 6.33
N ARG A 260 -20.72 -13.34 6.54
CA ARG A 260 -21.70 -14.32 7.07
C ARG A 260 -22.55 -14.94 5.96
N GLN A 261 -22.75 -14.20 4.88
CA GLN A 261 -23.45 -14.64 3.69
C GLN A 261 -22.79 -14.01 2.47
N ARG A 262 -22.84 -14.72 1.34
CA ARG A 262 -22.33 -14.20 0.07
C ARG A 262 -23.00 -12.87 -0.27
N GLY A 263 -22.21 -11.92 -0.75
CA GLY A 263 -22.63 -10.59 -1.14
C GLY A 263 -22.63 -9.55 -0.02
N THR A 264 -22.36 -9.93 1.24
CA THR A 264 -22.36 -9.01 2.38
C THR A 264 -21.08 -9.13 3.20
N VAL A 265 -20.30 -8.06 3.21
CA VAL A 265 -19.09 -7.92 4.04
C VAL A 265 -19.29 -6.80 5.05
N VAL A 266 -19.00 -7.06 6.32
CA VAL A 266 -19.02 -6.06 7.39
C VAL A 266 -17.59 -5.81 7.86
N HIS A 267 -17.11 -4.58 7.71
CA HIS A 267 -15.85 -4.13 8.32
C HIS A 267 -16.10 -3.69 9.76
N ILE A 268 -15.35 -4.26 10.69
CA ILE A 268 -15.45 -3.99 12.12
C ILE A 268 -14.07 -3.48 12.60
N PRO A 269 -13.88 -2.16 12.71
CA PRO A 269 -12.60 -1.59 13.12
C PRO A 269 -12.18 -2.04 14.52
N ARG A 270 -10.89 -2.35 14.70
CA ARG A 270 -10.28 -2.68 16.01
C ARG A 270 -10.98 -3.80 16.79
N ALA A 271 -11.61 -4.75 16.10
CA ALA A 271 -12.39 -5.81 16.73
C ALA A 271 -11.54 -6.95 17.30
N SER A 272 -10.29 -7.11 16.84
CA SER A 272 -9.41 -8.16 17.34
C SER A 272 -9.02 -7.95 18.81
N LYS A 273 -8.94 -9.07 19.53
CA LYS A 273 -8.51 -9.12 20.93
C LYS A 273 -7.00 -9.27 21.09
N PHE A 274 -6.31 -9.79 20.08
CA PHE A 274 -4.90 -10.15 20.15
C PHE A 274 -3.99 -9.23 19.34
N ILE A 275 -4.54 -8.44 18.42
CA ILE A 275 -3.76 -7.48 17.64
C ILE A 275 -4.54 -6.18 17.45
N LYS A 276 -3.87 -5.04 17.60
CA LYS A 276 -4.47 -3.70 17.46
C LYS A 276 -3.45 -2.72 16.93
N HIS A 277 -3.88 -1.79 16.07
CA HIS A 277 -3.09 -0.64 15.68
C HIS A 277 -2.76 0.22 16.91
N ASP A 278 -1.49 0.55 17.08
CA ASP A 278 -1.02 1.52 18.05
C ASP A 278 -0.96 2.90 17.39
N PRO A 279 -1.86 3.82 17.75
CA PRO A 279 -1.93 5.14 17.11
C PRO A 279 -0.74 6.05 17.46
N THR A 280 0.12 5.65 18.39
CA THR A 280 1.25 6.47 18.83
C THR A 280 2.47 6.35 17.92
N GLY A 281 2.47 5.45 16.94
CA GLY A 281 3.62 5.23 16.08
C GLY A 281 3.31 4.68 14.69
N GLY A 282 4.20 4.99 13.76
CA GLY A 282 4.10 4.54 12.37
C GLY A 282 3.17 5.41 11.52
N GLY A 283 2.97 4.96 10.29
CA GLY A 283 2.26 5.66 9.23
C GLY A 283 2.91 5.34 7.88
N ASP A 284 2.10 5.42 6.82
CA ASP A 284 2.62 5.30 5.46
C ASP A 284 3.73 6.34 5.23
N PRO A 285 4.88 5.94 4.66
CA PRO A 285 5.90 6.90 4.31
C PRO A 285 5.40 7.91 3.28
N GLU A 286 6.04 9.08 3.28
CA GLU A 286 5.78 10.10 2.26
C GLU A 286 6.72 9.90 1.07
N TRP A 287 6.15 9.77 -0.13
CA TRP A 287 6.93 9.76 -1.36
C TRP A 287 7.33 11.19 -1.73
N GLU A 288 8.58 11.52 -1.46
CA GLU A 288 9.19 12.80 -1.82
C GLU A 288 10.59 12.46 -2.40
N PRO A 289 10.67 12.01 -3.67
CA PRO A 289 11.89 11.45 -4.26
C PRO A 289 12.90 12.53 -4.67
N ILE A 290 13.17 13.45 -3.75
CA ILE A 290 14.13 14.53 -3.89
C ILE A 290 15.04 14.58 -2.67
N ASP A 291 16.27 15.04 -2.89
CA ASP A 291 17.17 15.39 -1.80
C ASP A 291 17.07 16.89 -1.49
N SER A 292 16.31 17.26 -0.46
CA SER A 292 16.05 18.66 -0.11
C SER A 292 17.31 19.45 0.23
N ASP A 293 18.39 18.78 0.65
CA ASP A 293 19.67 19.41 0.95
C ASP A 293 20.33 20.00 -0.31
N THR A 294 19.93 19.55 -1.50
CA THR A 294 20.37 20.13 -2.78
C THR A 294 19.61 21.41 -3.16
N LEU A 295 18.52 21.75 -2.45
CA LEU A 295 17.65 22.88 -2.75
C LEU A 295 17.96 24.05 -1.81
N LEU A 296 18.87 24.93 -2.27
CA LEU A 296 19.36 26.05 -1.46
C LEU A 296 18.27 27.04 -1.06
N GLY A 297 18.15 27.25 0.25
CA GLY A 297 17.34 28.30 0.85
C GLY A 297 17.96 29.69 0.79
N VAL A 298 17.22 30.68 1.29
CA VAL A 298 17.64 32.08 1.42
C VAL A 298 18.19 32.34 2.82
N ALA A 299 18.84 33.48 3.03
CA ALA A 299 19.22 33.90 4.37
C ALA A 299 17.96 34.21 5.22
N ASP A 300 18.07 34.09 6.54
CA ASP A 300 16.90 34.22 7.45
C ASP A 300 16.14 35.54 7.28
N HIS A 301 16.86 36.64 7.04
CA HIS A 301 16.28 37.96 6.83
C HIS A 301 15.55 38.11 5.48
N GLU A 302 15.86 37.28 4.48
CA GLU A 302 15.23 37.29 3.15
C GLU A 302 13.96 36.42 3.10
N ARG A 303 13.70 35.59 4.12
CA ARG A 303 12.56 34.64 4.11
C ARG A 303 11.21 35.33 4.03
N ALA A 304 11.06 36.46 4.73
CA ALA A 304 9.82 37.24 4.70
C ALA A 304 9.56 37.84 3.32
N GLU A 305 10.60 38.44 2.70
CA GLU A 305 10.52 38.98 1.34
C GLU A 305 10.16 37.89 0.33
N LEU A 306 10.83 36.73 0.39
CA LEU A 306 10.53 35.59 -0.46
C LEU A 306 9.07 35.15 -0.31
N LYS A 307 8.57 35.01 0.93
CA LYS A 307 7.20 34.57 1.18
C LYS A 307 6.18 35.55 0.61
N GLU A 308 6.33 36.85 0.88
CA GLU A 308 5.38 37.86 0.42
C GLU A 308 5.42 38.03 -1.11
N SER A 309 6.61 38.04 -1.71
CA SER A 309 6.77 38.12 -3.16
C SER A 309 6.16 36.89 -3.86
N LEU A 310 6.37 35.70 -3.29
CA LEU A 310 5.78 34.46 -3.78
C LEU A 310 4.25 34.49 -3.69
N ARG A 311 3.68 34.93 -2.56
CA ARG A 311 2.23 35.08 -2.39
C ARG A 311 1.65 36.04 -3.43
N ALA A 312 2.27 37.21 -3.59
CA ALA A 312 1.83 38.21 -4.56
C ALA A 312 1.86 37.66 -6.00
N PHE A 313 2.92 36.94 -6.37
CA PHE A 313 3.03 36.29 -7.68
C PHE A 313 1.96 35.22 -7.89
N LEU A 314 1.79 34.30 -6.93
CA LEU A 314 0.86 33.18 -7.04
C LEU A 314 -0.60 33.66 -7.13
N HIS A 315 -0.99 34.61 -6.29
CA HIS A 315 -2.37 35.13 -6.26
C HIS A 315 -2.65 36.17 -7.36
N GLY A 316 -1.63 36.67 -8.06
CA GLY A 316 -1.78 37.68 -9.11
C GLY A 316 -1.44 37.13 -10.51
N PRO A 317 -0.22 37.39 -11.03
CA PRO A 317 0.19 36.98 -12.38
C PRO A 317 -0.04 35.48 -12.67
N PHE A 318 0.34 34.60 -11.74
CA PHE A 318 0.22 33.15 -11.94
C PHE A 318 -1.24 32.70 -12.02
N ALA A 319 -2.08 33.08 -11.05
CA ALA A 319 -3.51 32.73 -11.07
C ALA A 319 -4.22 33.25 -12.34
N SER A 320 -3.84 34.44 -12.81
CA SER A 320 -4.34 35.02 -14.06
C SER A 320 -3.91 34.19 -15.28
N TRP A 321 -2.64 33.78 -15.32
CA TRP A 321 -2.11 32.93 -16.38
C TRP A 321 -2.77 31.54 -16.39
N VAL A 322 -2.93 30.89 -15.23
CA VAL A 322 -3.63 29.61 -15.11
C VAL A 322 -5.06 29.70 -15.66
N SER A 323 -5.78 30.77 -15.32
CA SER A 323 -7.15 31.00 -15.79
C SER A 323 -7.26 31.07 -17.31
N LEU A 324 -6.21 31.55 -18.00
CA LEU A 324 -6.13 31.59 -19.46
C LEU A 324 -5.70 30.24 -20.07
N GLN A 325 -4.76 29.54 -19.42
CA GLN A 325 -4.13 28.33 -19.98
C GLN A 325 -4.86 27.02 -19.70
N ARG A 326 -5.88 27.02 -18.85
CA ARG A 326 -6.68 25.83 -18.52
C ARG A 326 -7.80 25.51 -19.52
N ARG A 327 -7.89 26.27 -20.62
CA ARG A 327 -8.85 26.04 -21.72
C ARG A 327 -8.43 24.81 -22.53
N PRO A 328 -9.32 24.18 -23.30
CA PRO A 328 -9.00 22.98 -24.09
C PRO A 328 -7.79 23.08 -25.02
N ASP A 329 -7.47 24.28 -25.51
CA ASP A 329 -6.32 24.59 -26.37
C ASP A 329 -5.09 25.11 -25.59
N GLY A 330 -5.22 25.30 -24.28
CA GLY A 330 -4.17 25.83 -23.43
C GLY A 330 -3.24 24.76 -22.87
N VAL A 331 -2.05 25.17 -22.44
CA VAL A 331 -1.00 24.24 -22.00
C VAL A 331 -1.34 23.50 -20.69
N LEU A 332 -2.31 23.99 -19.93
CA LEU A 332 -2.79 23.36 -18.69
C LEU A 332 -4.09 22.57 -18.88
N TRP A 333 -4.56 22.36 -20.12
CA TRP A 333 -5.77 21.56 -20.34
C TRP A 333 -5.68 20.17 -19.70
N HIS A 334 -4.56 19.47 -19.88
CA HIS A 334 -4.36 18.14 -19.30
C HIS A 334 -4.35 18.15 -17.76
N PHE A 335 -4.04 19.29 -17.12
CA PHE A 335 -4.17 19.41 -15.67
C PHE A 335 -5.64 19.38 -15.25
N VAL A 336 -6.54 19.96 -16.06
CA VAL A 336 -7.99 19.88 -15.85
C VAL A 336 -8.51 18.48 -16.19
N GLU A 337 -8.13 17.94 -17.36
CA GLU A 337 -8.58 16.63 -17.83
C GLU A 337 -8.21 15.50 -16.86
N PHE A 338 -6.99 15.52 -16.32
CA PHE A 338 -6.52 14.54 -15.34
C PHE A 338 -6.77 14.94 -13.89
N GLU A 339 -7.56 16.00 -13.66
CA GLU A 339 -7.92 16.47 -12.32
C GLU A 339 -6.71 16.65 -11.40
N VAL A 340 -5.64 17.27 -11.90
CA VAL A 340 -4.36 17.42 -11.20
C VAL A 340 -4.52 18.26 -9.93
N LYS A 341 -4.00 17.76 -8.82
CA LYS A 341 -3.84 18.50 -7.56
C LYS A 341 -2.37 18.89 -7.48
N TRP A 342 -2.07 20.09 -7.95
CA TRP A 342 -0.70 20.61 -8.03
C TRP A 342 -0.24 21.06 -6.64
N GLN A 343 0.95 20.61 -6.23
CA GLN A 343 1.63 20.99 -5.01
C GLN A 343 2.96 21.66 -5.34
N LEU A 344 3.14 22.89 -4.87
CA LEU A 344 4.40 23.62 -4.86
C LEU A 344 5.00 23.61 -3.45
N THR A 345 6.29 23.27 -3.37
CA THR A 345 7.08 23.37 -2.14
C THR A 345 8.35 24.16 -2.42
N VAL A 346 8.45 25.34 -1.79
CA VAL A 346 9.64 26.20 -1.88
C VAL A 346 10.50 26.00 -0.63
N HIS A 347 11.74 25.58 -0.81
CA HIS A 347 12.69 25.34 0.26
C HIS A 347 13.39 26.64 0.65
N ALA A 348 13.03 27.21 1.80
CA ALA A 348 13.49 28.53 2.25
C ALA A 348 14.75 28.48 3.15
N GLY A 349 15.24 27.28 3.49
CA GLY A 349 16.45 27.06 4.30
C GLY A 349 16.15 26.77 5.78
N GLY A 350 17.10 26.11 6.45
CA GLY A 350 16.98 25.74 7.87
C GLY A 350 15.72 24.92 8.18
N GLY A 351 15.34 24.00 7.28
CA GLY A 351 14.11 23.19 7.39
C GLY A 351 12.80 23.94 7.10
N THR A 352 12.84 25.25 6.82
CA THR A 352 11.63 26.03 6.51
C THR A 352 11.19 25.77 5.07
N ARG A 353 9.90 25.44 4.90
CA ARG A 353 9.23 25.24 3.61
C ARG A 353 8.05 26.21 3.49
N PHE A 354 7.83 26.75 2.29
CA PHE A 354 6.60 27.44 1.94
C PHE A 354 5.82 26.59 0.95
N GLU A 355 4.59 26.26 1.31
CA GLU A 355 3.79 25.28 0.59
C GLU A 355 2.53 25.94 0.05
N PHE A 356 2.24 25.65 -1.21
CA PHE A 356 1.05 26.14 -1.90
C PHE A 356 0.49 25.03 -2.78
N ALA A 357 -0.82 25.03 -2.99
CA ALA A 357 -1.46 24.07 -3.85
C ALA A 357 -2.53 24.70 -4.74
N MET A 358 -2.92 23.98 -5.77
CA MET A 358 -4.04 24.33 -6.64
C MET A 358 -4.72 23.05 -7.14
N ASP A 359 -6.04 22.95 -6.95
CA ASP A 359 -6.84 21.81 -7.39
C ASP A 359 -7.50 22.11 -8.74
N PHE A 360 -7.03 21.45 -9.80
CA PHE A 360 -7.58 21.61 -11.15
C PHE A 360 -8.86 20.80 -11.41
N SER A 361 -9.35 20.02 -10.44
CA SER A 361 -10.71 19.48 -10.50
C SER A 361 -11.78 20.50 -10.12
N ASP A 362 -11.41 21.60 -9.49
CA ASP A 362 -12.30 22.74 -9.29
C ASP A 362 -12.59 23.41 -10.65
N PRO A 363 -13.85 23.74 -10.99
CA PRO A 363 -14.15 24.59 -12.14
C PRO A 363 -13.47 25.98 -12.09
N SER A 364 -13.02 26.45 -10.92
CA SER A 364 -12.28 27.70 -10.71
C SER A 364 -11.16 27.55 -9.66
N PRO A 365 -10.08 26.79 -9.93
CA PRO A 365 -8.87 26.67 -9.12
C PRO A 365 -8.42 28.00 -8.54
N THR A 366 -8.24 27.98 -7.23
CA THR A 366 -7.59 29.05 -6.48
C THR A 366 -6.30 28.53 -5.85
N VAL A 367 -5.38 29.44 -5.57
CA VAL A 367 -4.17 29.11 -4.81
C VAL A 367 -4.56 28.89 -3.35
N LEU A 368 -4.19 27.73 -2.82
CA LEU A 368 -4.35 27.34 -1.43
C LEU A 368 -2.98 27.43 -0.74
N GLU A 369 -2.94 27.96 0.48
CA GLU A 369 -1.74 27.89 1.32
C GLU A 369 -1.68 26.56 2.07
N GLY A 370 -0.49 25.95 2.10
CA GLY A 370 -0.23 24.67 2.74
C GLY A 370 -0.21 23.48 1.76
N ARG A 371 -0.24 22.28 2.32
CA ARG A 371 -0.26 21.03 1.57
C ARG A 371 -1.68 20.65 1.18
N HIS A 372 -1.84 20.18 -0.05
CA HIS A 372 -3.05 19.48 -0.47
C HIS A 372 -2.95 18.01 -0.07
N PRO A 373 -3.92 17.46 0.70
CA PRO A 373 -3.86 16.08 1.21
C PRO A 373 -3.88 15.02 0.09
N TYR A 374 -4.34 15.39 -1.10
CA TYR A 374 -4.43 14.52 -2.27
C TYR A 374 -3.63 15.04 -3.47
N ALA A 375 -2.55 15.78 -3.19
CA ALA A 375 -1.62 16.21 -4.23
C ALA A 375 -1.15 15.00 -5.05
N ASN A 376 -1.14 15.13 -6.38
CA ASN A 376 -0.70 14.08 -7.30
C ASN A 376 0.30 14.58 -8.34
N PHE A 377 0.69 15.85 -8.24
CA PHE A 377 1.75 16.46 -9.03
C PHE A 377 2.54 17.41 -8.14
N PHE A 378 3.85 17.21 -8.05
CA PHE A 378 4.70 17.90 -7.08
C PHE A 378 5.79 18.71 -7.79
N ALA A 379 6.02 19.94 -7.33
CA ALA A 379 7.09 20.81 -7.77
C ALA A 379 7.89 21.30 -6.56
N HIS A 380 9.20 21.06 -6.57
CA HIS A 380 10.12 21.56 -5.55
C HIS A 380 11.03 22.63 -6.14
N VAL A 381 11.16 23.75 -5.44
CA VAL A 381 11.96 24.89 -5.90
C VAL A 381 12.89 25.37 -4.79
N ALA A 382 14.15 25.64 -5.14
CA ALA A 382 15.12 26.26 -4.24
C ALA A 382 14.75 27.74 -4.02
N GLY A 383 14.52 28.13 -2.76
CA GLY A 383 14.11 29.50 -2.42
C GLY A 383 15.09 30.56 -2.91
N LYS A 384 16.39 30.26 -2.90
CA LYS A 384 17.43 31.17 -3.42
C LYS A 384 17.31 31.45 -4.91
N ALA A 385 16.98 30.42 -5.68
CA ALA A 385 16.78 30.56 -7.13
C ALA A 385 15.51 31.37 -7.40
N LEU A 386 14.43 31.08 -6.67
CA LEU A 386 13.14 31.73 -6.84
C LEU A 386 13.20 33.23 -6.47
N LEU A 387 13.82 33.59 -5.34
CA LEU A 387 13.95 34.99 -4.93
C LEU A 387 14.64 35.84 -6.00
N ARG A 388 15.72 35.31 -6.60
CA ARG A 388 16.45 35.98 -7.70
C ARG A 388 15.59 36.22 -8.94
N ILE A 389 14.65 35.32 -9.24
CA ILE A 389 13.73 35.47 -10.36
C ILE A 389 12.72 36.56 -10.03
N LEU A 390 12.07 36.48 -8.87
CA LEU A 390 11.05 37.44 -8.42
C LEU A 390 11.62 38.86 -8.31
N GLN A 391 12.85 39.03 -7.83
CA GLN A 391 13.53 40.33 -7.76
C GLN A 391 13.85 40.91 -9.15
N LYS A 392 14.13 40.07 -10.15
CA LYS A 392 14.41 40.51 -11.53
C LYS A 392 13.15 40.86 -12.32
N GLU A 393 11.98 40.34 -11.93
CA GLU A 393 10.69 40.74 -12.53
C GLU A 393 10.15 42.04 -11.90
N ALA A 394 10.65 42.43 -10.71
CA ALA A 394 10.24 43.64 -10.00
C ALA A 394 11.06 44.90 -10.36
N GLY A 395 12.12 44.78 -11.16
CA GLY A 395 12.97 45.89 -11.64
C GLY A 395 13.06 45.90 -13.16
#